data_AF-F4D194-F1
#
_entry.id   AF-F4D194-F1
#
_cell.length_a   1.000
_cell.length_b   1.000
_cell.length_c   1.000
_cell.angle_alpha   90.00
_cell.angle_beta   90.00
_cell.angle_gamma   90.00
#
_symmetry.space_group_name_H-M   'P 1'
#
loop_
_entity.id
_entity.type
_entity.pdbx_description
1 polymer ?
#
loop_
_entity_poly.entity_id
_entity_poly.type
_entity_poly.pdbx_seq_one_letter_code
_entity_poly.pdbx_strand_id
1 'polypeptide(L)'
;MAWQLTAEIHAHAPRMSLGERAVLLAIAEQARVETRRTPPLGRDELAERAGLSIHGLRSAIRRLRDRGLEVRVPLPGRTSSDGRPMFAVPGVRTTYILPTFESGLTALLTPQAPGASDCTGTADETLSDAHSPQHDVVDAEGASAAVDAAAEPVDNSLTSDDKGGTSCPPAIHKGGTTYPARGVRDASQRGVRDASPFRTGVPVRAGARVREADQAAAVDNSAAPGIAAELERIGTVPPRCLDHADLAPSERPPSCPECASLRREHKARRSEVIRGEARRRRRCRGCDDLGWVLGPDGHALSDPAIRCTHPTVSTPSTSPTSTNTTERQGAHR
;
A
#
# COMPACT_ATOMS: atom_id res chain seq x y z
N MET A 1 16.82 -13.17 29.21
CA MET A 1 16.51 -14.51 28.68
C MET A 1 15.37 -14.40 27.65
N ALA A 2 15.59 -13.74 26.51
CA ALA A 2 14.55 -13.55 25.49
C ALA A 2 14.36 -14.77 24.55
N TRP A 3 15.34 -15.69 24.53
CA TRP A 3 15.40 -16.81 23.58
C TRP A 3 14.24 -17.81 23.70
N GLN A 4 13.65 -17.99 24.88
CA GLN A 4 12.55 -18.92 25.10
C GLN A 4 11.30 -18.52 24.30
N LEU A 5 10.95 -17.23 24.30
CA LEU A 5 9.81 -16.71 23.55
C LEU A 5 10.05 -16.80 22.04
N THR A 6 11.27 -16.54 21.59
CA THR A 6 11.67 -16.70 20.19
C THR A 6 11.53 -18.15 19.73
N ALA A 7 12.01 -19.11 20.53
CA ALA A 7 11.88 -20.54 20.25
C ALA A 7 10.41 -20.97 20.19
N GLU A 8 9.56 -20.47 21.10
CA GLU A 8 8.12 -20.73 21.10
C GLU A 8 7.45 -20.25 19.81
N ILE A 9 7.78 -19.04 19.32
CA ILE A 9 7.25 -18.52 18.05
C ILE A 9 7.67 -19.41 16.89
N HIS A 10 8.94 -19.83 16.84
CA HIS A 10 9.41 -20.70 15.74
C HIS A 10 8.71 -22.06 15.74
N ALA A 11 8.44 -22.62 16.93
CA ALA A 11 7.85 -23.95 17.08
C ALA A 11 6.32 -23.95 16.92
N HIS A 12 5.62 -22.92 17.37
CA HIS A 12 4.17 -22.97 17.57
C HIS A 12 3.37 -21.86 16.87
N ALA A 13 4.03 -20.86 16.26
CA ALA A 13 3.30 -19.83 15.55
C ALA A 13 2.56 -20.43 14.32
N PRO A 14 1.28 -20.06 14.10
CA PRO A 14 0.52 -20.55 12.95
C PRO A 14 1.19 -20.16 11.62
N ARG A 15 0.76 -20.78 10.51
CA ARG A 15 1.23 -20.40 9.17
C ARG A 15 0.90 -18.93 8.90
N MET A 16 1.92 -18.08 8.89
CA MET A 16 1.81 -16.63 8.74
C MET A 16 2.87 -16.12 7.78
N SER A 17 2.69 -14.91 7.27
CA SER A 17 3.66 -14.26 6.41
C SER A 17 4.95 -13.93 7.17
N LEU A 18 6.04 -13.80 6.44
CA LEU A 18 7.35 -13.48 7.01
C LEU A 18 7.34 -12.15 7.78
N GLY A 19 6.58 -11.16 7.31
CA GLY A 19 6.43 -9.88 8.00
C GLY A 19 5.68 -9.98 9.33
N GLU A 20 4.62 -10.79 9.42
CA GLU A 20 3.91 -11.04 10.68
C GLU A 20 4.83 -11.73 11.70
N ARG A 21 5.59 -12.74 11.24
CA ARG A 21 6.56 -13.47 12.06
C ARG A 21 7.70 -12.56 12.54
N ALA A 22 8.25 -11.72 11.66
CA ALA A 22 9.31 -10.77 12.00
C ALA A 22 8.88 -9.80 13.11
N VAL A 23 7.63 -9.30 13.06
CA VAL A 23 7.08 -8.43 14.11
C VAL A 23 6.99 -9.16 15.45
N LEU A 24 6.51 -10.41 15.47
CA LEU A 24 6.43 -11.20 16.71
C LEU A 24 7.81 -11.49 17.30
N LEU A 25 8.80 -11.81 16.46
CA LEU A 25 10.17 -12.05 16.90
C LEU A 25 10.80 -10.77 17.49
N ALA A 26 10.60 -9.62 16.86
CA ALA A 26 11.07 -8.32 17.36
C ALA A 26 10.41 -7.95 18.70
N ILE A 27 9.14 -8.29 18.90
CA ILE A 27 8.44 -8.13 20.19
C ILE A 27 9.01 -9.09 21.23
N ALA A 28 9.20 -10.37 20.89
CA ALA A 28 9.71 -11.40 21.78
C ALA A 28 11.12 -11.10 22.30
N GLU A 29 11.97 -10.53 21.45
CA GLU A 29 13.33 -10.12 21.82
C GLU A 29 13.34 -9.11 22.98
N GLN A 30 12.34 -8.22 23.03
CA GLN A 30 12.23 -7.17 24.06
C GLN A 30 11.28 -7.54 25.20
N ALA A 31 10.48 -8.59 25.05
CA ALA A 31 9.48 -8.98 26.02
C ALA A 31 10.12 -9.64 27.25
N ARG A 32 9.55 -9.36 28.43
CA ARG A 32 9.88 -10.09 29.66
C ARG A 32 9.19 -11.44 29.64
N VAL A 33 9.90 -12.52 29.98
CA VAL A 33 9.38 -13.89 29.89
C VAL A 33 8.13 -14.08 30.74
N GLU A 34 8.10 -13.49 31.93
CA GLU A 34 7.06 -13.71 32.94
C GLU A 34 5.74 -13.01 32.56
N THR A 35 5.83 -11.83 31.94
CA THR A 35 4.65 -11.01 31.61
C THR A 35 4.29 -11.03 30.14
N ARG A 36 5.22 -11.52 29.30
CA ARG A 36 5.16 -11.48 27.82
C ARG A 36 4.95 -10.06 27.26
N ARG A 37 5.22 -9.03 28.08
CA ARG A 37 5.08 -7.61 27.70
C ARG A 37 6.44 -7.00 27.43
N THR A 38 6.47 -6.14 26.42
CA THR A 38 7.64 -5.31 26.14
C THR A 38 7.66 -4.08 27.05
N PRO A 39 8.83 -3.48 27.30
CA PRO A 39 8.89 -2.06 27.64
C PRO A 39 8.18 -1.19 26.58
N PRO A 40 7.78 0.06 26.91
CA PRO A 40 7.17 0.96 25.94
C PRO A 40 8.08 1.20 24.74
N LEU A 41 7.63 0.79 23.56
CA LEU A 41 8.41 0.74 22.33
C LEU A 41 7.80 1.68 21.28
N GLY A 42 8.66 2.46 20.61
CA GLY A 42 8.23 3.33 19.52
C GLY A 42 7.84 2.54 18.27
N ARG A 43 6.92 3.07 17.46
CA ARG A 43 6.53 2.42 16.20
C ARG A 43 7.70 2.31 15.23
N ASP A 44 8.52 3.36 15.14
CA ASP A 44 9.65 3.40 14.20
C ASP A 44 10.76 2.44 14.64
N GLU A 45 11.01 2.37 15.96
CA GLU A 45 11.96 1.41 16.57
C GLU A 45 11.53 -0.05 16.34
N LEU A 46 10.23 -0.36 16.48
CA LEU A 46 9.71 -1.69 16.17
C LEU A 46 9.83 -2.02 14.68
N ALA A 47 9.58 -1.05 13.80
CA ALA A 47 9.69 -1.25 12.36
C ALA A 47 11.13 -1.54 11.91
N GLU A 48 12.08 -0.77 12.46
CA GLU A 48 13.51 -0.97 12.22
C GLU A 48 13.96 -2.35 12.67
N ARG A 49 13.63 -2.77 13.90
CA ARG A 49 13.96 -4.12 14.40
C ARG A 49 13.34 -5.25 13.58
N ALA A 50 12.11 -5.06 13.11
CA ALA A 50 11.45 -6.04 12.26
C ALA A 50 11.97 -6.04 10.81
N GLY A 51 12.82 -5.09 10.41
CA GLY A 51 13.26 -4.93 9.02
C GLY A 51 12.13 -4.54 8.07
N LEU A 52 11.13 -3.80 8.57
CA LEU A 52 9.94 -3.42 7.81
C LEU A 52 9.84 -1.89 7.65
N SER A 53 9.22 -1.45 6.56
CA SER A 53 8.75 -0.06 6.47
C SER A 53 7.61 0.19 7.46
N ILE A 54 7.36 1.45 7.84
CA ILE A 54 6.23 1.82 8.71
C ILE A 54 4.90 1.33 8.15
N HIS A 55 4.73 1.39 6.83
CA HIS A 55 3.54 0.86 6.16
C HIS A 55 3.48 -0.67 6.26
N GLY A 56 4.60 -1.36 6.04
CA GLY A 56 4.74 -2.81 6.20
C GLY A 56 4.38 -3.26 7.61
N LEU A 57 4.91 -2.58 8.63
CA LEU A 57 4.58 -2.83 10.04
C LEU A 57 3.09 -2.68 10.31
N ARG A 58 2.46 -1.59 9.85
CA ARG A 58 1.00 -1.37 10.01
C ARG A 58 0.19 -2.48 9.36
N SER A 59 0.60 -2.92 8.17
CA SER A 59 -0.05 -4.01 7.45
C SER A 59 0.10 -5.34 8.20
N ALA A 60 1.30 -5.65 8.70
CA ALA A 60 1.58 -6.86 9.47
C ALA A 60 0.77 -6.91 10.78
N ILE A 61 0.75 -5.83 11.57
CA ILE A 61 -0.05 -5.74 12.81
C ILE A 61 -1.54 -5.89 12.50
N ARG A 62 -2.03 -5.28 11.42
CA ARG A 62 -3.44 -5.44 11.00
C ARG A 62 -3.76 -6.89 10.72
N ARG A 63 -2.93 -7.60 9.94
CA ARG A 63 -3.17 -9.01 9.61
C ARG A 63 -3.06 -9.92 10.84
N LEU A 64 -2.15 -9.64 11.78
CA LEU A 64 -2.09 -10.33 13.07
C LEU A 64 -3.41 -10.18 13.84
N ARG A 65 -3.94 -8.95 13.94
CA ARG A 65 -5.24 -8.68 14.57
C ARG A 65 -6.39 -9.39 13.85
N ASP A 66 -6.40 -9.38 12.52
CA ASP A 66 -7.47 -10.02 11.74
C ASP A 66 -7.46 -11.56 11.93
N ARG A 67 -6.33 -12.14 12.39
CA ARG A 67 -6.19 -13.54 12.84
C ARG A 67 -6.49 -13.75 14.33
N GLY A 68 -6.96 -12.73 15.04
CA GLY A 68 -7.20 -12.78 16.49
C GLY A 68 -5.96 -12.62 17.37
N LEU A 69 -4.80 -12.28 16.80
CA LEU A 69 -3.54 -12.08 17.52
C LEU A 69 -3.30 -10.57 17.74
N GLU A 70 -4.03 -9.96 18.67
CA GLU A 70 -3.82 -8.54 19.00
C GLU A 70 -2.57 -8.36 19.86
N VAL A 71 -1.50 -7.85 19.26
CA VAL A 71 -0.19 -7.66 19.90
C VAL A 71 -0.07 -6.35 20.68
N ARG A 72 -1.03 -5.43 20.59
CA ARG A 72 -0.97 -4.12 21.25
C ARG A 72 -1.73 -4.15 22.56
N VAL A 73 -1.14 -3.59 23.61
CA VAL A 73 -1.82 -3.42 24.89
C VAL A 73 -2.62 -2.12 24.86
N PRO A 74 -3.93 -2.14 25.17
CA PRO A 74 -4.72 -0.92 25.24
C PRO A 74 -4.24 -0.02 26.38
N LEU A 75 -4.30 1.29 26.17
CA LEU A 75 -3.92 2.26 27.20
C LEU A 75 -5.01 2.28 28.29
N PRO A 76 -4.65 2.12 29.58
CA PRO A 76 -5.62 2.09 30.66
C PRO A 76 -6.36 3.44 30.78
N GLY A 77 -7.69 3.38 30.93
CA GLY A 77 -8.54 4.57 31.07
C GLY A 77 -8.62 5.45 29.81
N ARG A 78 -8.20 4.93 28.64
CA ARG A 78 -8.24 5.63 27.35
C ARG A 78 -9.10 4.84 26.38
N THR A 79 -10.31 5.32 26.21
CA THR A 79 -11.26 4.79 25.23
C THR A 79 -11.56 5.89 24.23
N SER A 80 -11.74 5.54 22.95
CA SER A 80 -12.26 6.46 21.93
C SER A 80 -13.67 6.93 22.31
N SER A 81 -14.14 8.00 21.68
CA SER A 81 -15.56 8.41 21.75
C SER A 81 -16.52 7.26 21.46
N ASP A 82 -16.08 6.33 20.61
CA ASP A 82 -16.89 5.22 20.10
C ASP A 82 -16.81 3.97 21.00
N GLY A 83 -16.27 4.09 22.21
CA GLY A 83 -16.12 2.95 23.13
C GLY A 83 -14.96 2.00 22.77
N ARG A 84 -14.22 2.26 21.68
CA ARG A 84 -13.10 1.42 21.24
C ARG A 84 -11.82 1.67 22.06
N PRO A 85 -11.06 0.64 22.42
CA PRO A 85 -9.80 0.81 23.15
C PRO A 85 -8.78 1.61 22.32
N MET A 86 -8.10 2.54 22.97
CA MET A 86 -7.05 3.34 22.34
C MET A 86 -5.68 2.73 22.62
N PHE A 87 -4.89 2.46 21.57
CA PHE A 87 -3.58 1.79 21.69
C PHE A 87 -2.38 2.74 21.62
N ALA A 88 -2.57 3.95 21.08
CA ALA A 88 -1.52 4.93 20.91
C ALA A 88 -2.08 6.35 21.00
N VAL A 89 -1.31 7.24 21.63
CA VAL A 89 -1.59 8.67 21.75
C VAL A 89 -0.29 9.41 21.37
N PRO A 90 -0.35 10.57 20.69
CA PRO A 90 0.85 11.37 20.42
C PRO A 90 1.66 11.60 21.69
N GLY A 91 2.97 11.31 21.64
CA GLY A 91 3.89 11.45 22.78
C GLY A 91 3.93 10.25 23.75
N VAL A 92 3.07 9.24 23.58
CA VAL A 92 3.07 8.02 24.41
C VAL A 92 3.56 6.84 23.58
N ARG A 93 4.57 6.13 24.09
CA ARG A 93 5.07 4.88 23.47
C ARG A 93 4.10 3.74 23.74
N THR A 94 3.95 2.83 22.77
CA THR A 94 3.02 1.70 22.88
C THR A 94 3.69 0.52 23.55
N THR A 95 2.97 -0.14 24.45
CA THR A 95 3.38 -1.42 25.02
C THR A 95 2.82 -2.55 24.17
N TYR A 96 3.66 -3.52 23.84
CA TYR A 96 3.26 -4.71 23.10
C TYR A 96 3.21 -5.93 24.02
N ILE A 97 2.33 -6.86 23.71
CA ILE A 97 2.21 -8.15 24.38
C ILE A 97 2.36 -9.25 23.34
N LEU A 98 3.18 -10.24 23.67
CA LEU A 98 3.34 -11.42 22.83
C LEU A 98 2.19 -12.39 23.14
N PRO A 99 1.39 -12.80 22.14
CA PRO A 99 0.33 -13.78 22.35
C PRO A 99 0.92 -15.13 22.76
N THR A 100 0.17 -15.87 23.57
CA THR A 100 0.47 -17.26 23.92
C THR A 100 0.15 -18.14 22.73
N PHE A 101 1.13 -18.90 22.23
CA PHE A 101 0.86 -19.93 21.25
C PHE A 101 0.58 -21.22 22.02
N GLU A 102 -0.56 -21.86 21.77
CA GLU A 102 -0.81 -23.18 22.32
C GLU A 102 0.23 -24.13 21.74
N SER A 103 1.24 -24.47 22.54
CA SER A 103 2.09 -25.61 22.25
C SER A 103 1.14 -26.80 22.12
N GLY A 104 1.12 -27.47 20.96
CA GLY A 104 0.24 -28.62 20.75
C GLY A 104 0.36 -29.70 21.84
N LEU A 105 1.47 -29.74 22.58
CA LEU A 105 1.65 -30.58 23.78
C LEU A 105 0.75 -30.18 24.95
N THR A 106 0.52 -28.88 25.18
CA THR A 106 -0.34 -28.37 26.25
C THR A 106 -1.82 -28.38 25.82
N ALA A 107 -2.11 -28.20 24.53
CA ALA A 107 -3.47 -28.32 24.00
C ALA A 107 -4.04 -29.75 24.17
N LEU A 108 -3.18 -30.78 24.15
CA LEU A 108 -3.58 -32.18 24.43
C LEU A 108 -3.70 -32.50 25.93
N LEU A 109 -3.05 -31.72 26.81
CA LEU A 109 -3.04 -31.93 28.26
C LEU A 109 -3.94 -30.97 29.04
N THR A 110 -4.54 -29.98 28.38
CA THR A 110 -5.55 -29.13 28.98
C THR A 110 -6.89 -29.83 28.83
N PRO A 111 -7.47 -30.43 29.89
CA PRO A 111 -8.83 -30.96 29.80
C PRO A 111 -9.73 -29.80 29.37
N GLN A 112 -10.39 -29.93 28.23
CA GLN A 112 -11.48 -29.03 27.86
C GLN A 112 -12.42 -28.98 29.06
N ALA A 113 -12.51 -27.80 29.70
CA ALA A 113 -13.43 -27.62 30.80
C ALA A 113 -14.84 -27.95 30.30
N PRO A 114 -15.52 -28.97 30.87
CA PRO A 114 -16.89 -29.28 30.48
C PRO A 114 -17.80 -28.21 31.08
N GLY A 115 -18.20 -27.23 30.27
CA GLY A 115 -19.22 -26.24 30.64
C GLY A 115 -19.21 -25.08 29.63
N ALA A 116 -20.31 -24.66 29.03
CA ALA A 116 -21.70 -25.00 29.18
C ALA A 116 -22.35 -24.77 27.81
N SER A 117 -22.76 -25.85 27.16
CA SER A 117 -23.71 -25.75 26.06
C SER A 117 -25.07 -26.00 26.67
N ASP A 118 -25.73 -24.93 27.10
CA ASP A 118 -27.13 -25.01 27.49
C ASP A 118 -27.97 -25.21 26.22
N CYS A 119 -28.53 -26.41 26.14
CA CYS A 119 -29.56 -26.81 25.20
C CYS A 119 -30.91 -26.33 25.73
N THR A 120 -31.65 -25.51 24.99
CA THR A 120 -33.13 -25.54 25.02
C THR A 120 -33.70 -24.87 23.77
N GLY A 121 -34.53 -25.62 23.04
CA GLY A 121 -35.37 -25.12 21.95
C GLY A 121 -35.10 -25.82 20.62
N THR A 122 -35.51 -27.09 20.51
CA THR A 122 -36.73 -27.55 19.82
C THR A 122 -36.55 -27.74 18.31
N ALA A 123 -36.69 -29.01 17.93
CA ALA A 123 -36.67 -29.55 16.59
C ALA A 123 -37.68 -28.89 15.65
N ASP A 124 -37.30 -28.76 14.39
CA ASP A 124 -38.18 -29.15 13.29
C ASP A 124 -37.32 -29.82 12.21
N GLU A 125 -37.69 -31.06 11.91
CA GLU A 125 -37.11 -31.89 10.87
C GLU A 125 -37.50 -31.34 9.50
N THR A 126 -36.52 -31.15 8.62
CA THR A 126 -36.78 -31.43 7.20
C THR A 126 -35.51 -31.90 6.52
N LEU A 127 -35.44 -33.22 6.34
CA LEU A 127 -34.59 -33.88 5.37
C LEU A 127 -34.83 -33.26 3.98
N SER A 128 -33.75 -32.90 3.28
CA SER A 128 -33.71 -32.89 1.81
C SER A 128 -32.27 -33.01 1.35
N ASP A 129 -31.96 -34.26 0.99
CA ASP A 129 -31.17 -34.73 -0.14
C ASP A 129 -30.04 -33.85 -0.75
N ALA A 130 -28.85 -34.46 -0.70
CA ALA A 130 -27.95 -34.73 -1.81
C ALA A 130 -27.76 -33.63 -2.87
N HIS A 131 -26.52 -33.14 -3.02
CA HIS A 131 -25.85 -33.00 -4.32
C HIS A 131 -24.33 -32.81 -4.10
N SER A 132 -23.56 -33.89 -4.29
CA SER A 132 -22.11 -33.84 -4.48
C SER A 132 -21.82 -33.53 -5.95
N PRO A 133 -21.13 -32.44 -6.30
CA PRO A 133 -20.57 -32.29 -7.63
C PRO A 133 -19.23 -33.04 -7.69
N GLN A 134 -19.20 -34.06 -8.55
CA GLN A 134 -17.97 -34.69 -9.03
C GLN A 134 -17.18 -33.63 -9.81
N HIS A 135 -15.94 -33.38 -9.40
CA HIS A 135 -14.98 -32.62 -10.20
C HIS A 135 -14.19 -33.61 -11.06
N ASP A 136 -14.46 -33.59 -12.36
CA ASP A 136 -13.72 -34.33 -13.36
C ASP A 136 -12.27 -33.88 -13.41
N VAL A 137 -11.39 -34.89 -13.39
CA VAL A 137 -9.96 -34.80 -13.57
C VAL A 137 -9.73 -34.71 -15.08
N VAL A 138 -9.30 -33.56 -15.58
CA VAL A 138 -8.79 -33.42 -16.95
C VAL A 138 -7.28 -33.53 -16.93
N ASP A 139 -6.80 -34.69 -17.39
CA ASP A 139 -5.42 -34.95 -17.78
C ASP A 139 -5.01 -33.99 -18.91
N ALA A 140 -3.93 -33.24 -18.67
CA ALA A 140 -3.22 -32.48 -19.69
C ALA A 140 -1.79 -32.98 -19.76
N GLU A 141 -1.60 -34.05 -20.54
CA GLU A 141 -0.32 -34.40 -21.14
C GLU A 141 0.00 -33.38 -22.24
N GLY A 142 1.22 -32.82 -22.29
CA GLY A 142 1.64 -32.10 -23.48
C GLY A 142 2.85 -31.18 -23.34
N ALA A 143 3.95 -31.63 -23.96
CA ALA A 143 5.03 -30.84 -24.56
C ALA A 143 6.14 -30.28 -23.64
N SER A 144 7.11 -31.16 -23.36
CA SER A 144 8.52 -30.80 -23.24
C SER A 144 9.09 -30.43 -24.61
N ALA A 145 9.48 -29.16 -24.79
CA ALA A 145 10.37 -28.73 -25.87
C ALA A 145 11.67 -28.19 -25.26
N ALA A 146 12.72 -28.99 -25.42
CA ALA A 146 14.09 -28.58 -25.23
C ALA A 146 14.47 -27.54 -26.30
N VAL A 147 15.09 -26.44 -25.88
CA VAL A 147 15.91 -25.60 -26.75
C VAL A 147 17.26 -25.40 -26.08
N ASP A 148 18.19 -26.25 -26.51
CA ASP A 148 19.62 -25.97 -26.54
C ASP A 148 19.85 -24.72 -27.39
N ALA A 149 20.51 -23.71 -26.84
CA ALA A 149 21.23 -22.72 -27.61
C ALA A 149 22.40 -22.19 -26.79
N ALA A 150 23.58 -22.69 -27.14
CA ALA A 150 24.88 -22.19 -26.75
C ALA A 150 25.00 -20.68 -27.05
N ALA A 151 25.51 -19.92 -26.09
CA ALA A 151 26.02 -18.58 -26.34
C ALA A 151 27.40 -18.46 -25.68
N GLU A 152 28.40 -18.36 -26.55
CA GLU A 152 29.82 -18.17 -26.27
C GLU A 152 30.10 -16.87 -25.47
N PRO A 153 31.14 -16.84 -24.62
CA PRO A 153 31.57 -15.62 -23.96
C PRO A 153 32.36 -14.72 -24.92
N VAL A 154 31.80 -13.56 -25.26
CA VAL A 154 32.53 -12.52 -26.00
C VAL A 154 33.35 -11.68 -25.02
N ASP A 155 34.66 -11.83 -25.14
CA ASP A 155 35.70 -11.08 -24.45
C ASP A 155 35.79 -9.66 -25.05
N ASN A 156 35.28 -8.66 -24.32
CA ASN A 156 35.40 -7.25 -24.71
C ASN A 156 36.38 -6.53 -23.77
N SER A 157 37.65 -6.80 -24.01
CA SER A 157 38.76 -5.97 -23.58
C SER A 157 38.98 -4.88 -24.64
N LEU A 158 38.58 -3.64 -24.37
CA LEU A 158 39.12 -2.46 -25.06
C LEU A 158 38.99 -1.21 -24.17
N THR A 159 40.15 -0.82 -23.67
CA THR A 159 40.66 0.52 -23.36
C THR A 159 39.82 1.71 -23.87
N SER A 160 39.66 2.74 -23.03
CA SER A 160 39.83 4.15 -23.40
C SER A 160 39.75 5.03 -22.15
N ASP A 161 40.92 5.53 -21.75
CA ASP A 161 41.06 6.76 -20.98
C ASP A 161 40.39 7.92 -21.73
N ASP A 162 39.52 8.69 -21.07
CA ASP A 162 39.39 10.10 -21.41
C ASP A 162 38.93 10.95 -20.23
N LYS A 163 39.88 11.71 -19.71
CA LYS A 163 39.70 12.73 -18.67
C LYS A 163 39.11 13.99 -19.30
N GLY A 164 37.79 14.05 -19.38
CA GLY A 164 37.07 15.27 -19.73
C GLY A 164 36.89 16.19 -18.53
N GLY A 165 37.81 17.14 -18.34
CA GLY A 165 37.67 18.23 -17.37
C GLY A 165 36.61 19.24 -17.81
N THR A 166 35.50 19.33 -17.08
CA THR A 166 34.56 20.45 -17.19
C THR A 166 34.93 21.54 -16.19
N SER A 167 35.46 22.65 -16.70
CA SER A 167 35.64 23.90 -15.98
C SER A 167 34.27 24.51 -15.65
N CYS A 168 33.93 24.59 -14.36
CA CYS A 168 32.79 25.38 -13.89
C CYS A 168 33.13 26.88 -14.00
N PRO A 169 32.34 27.70 -14.72
CA PRO A 169 32.47 29.15 -14.64
C PRO A 169 32.00 29.64 -13.25
N PRO A 170 32.55 30.75 -12.73
CA PRO A 170 32.20 31.25 -11.41
C PRO A 170 30.75 31.75 -11.36
N ALA A 171 30.05 31.39 -10.28
CA ALA A 171 28.68 31.78 -10.02
C ALA A 171 28.57 33.30 -9.86
N ILE A 172 27.86 33.95 -10.78
CA ILE A 172 27.42 35.33 -10.67
C ILE A 172 26.37 35.42 -9.56
N HIS A 173 26.69 36.16 -8.50
CA HIS A 173 25.79 36.57 -7.44
C HIS A 173 24.53 37.24 -8.03
N LYS A 174 23.38 36.56 -7.97
CA LYS A 174 22.07 37.18 -8.22
C LYS A 174 21.33 37.40 -6.91
N GLY A 175 21.32 38.68 -6.53
CA GLY A 175 20.23 39.44 -5.92
C GLY A 175 19.25 38.72 -5.01
N GLY A 176 19.28 39.08 -3.73
CA GLY A 176 18.24 38.75 -2.76
C GLY A 176 16.87 39.28 -3.21
N THR A 177 15.89 38.39 -3.18
CA THR A 177 14.48 38.74 -3.24
C THR A 177 14.01 39.04 -1.81
N THR A 178 13.78 40.32 -1.52
CA THR A 178 13.10 40.75 -0.30
C THR A 178 11.62 40.42 -0.42
N TYR A 179 11.12 39.54 0.44
CA TYR A 179 9.68 39.33 0.58
C TYR A 179 9.08 40.47 1.43
N PRO A 180 7.99 41.12 1.00
CA PRO A 180 7.29 42.07 1.86
C PRO A 180 6.63 41.33 3.03
N ALA A 181 6.92 41.78 4.24
CA ALA A 181 6.30 41.31 5.47
C ALA A 181 4.79 41.55 5.41
N ARG A 182 4.02 40.47 5.44
CA ARG A 182 2.55 40.51 5.50
C ARG A 182 2.15 40.92 6.91
N GLY A 183 1.58 42.12 7.03
CA GLY A 183 1.13 42.72 8.28
C GLY A 183 0.21 41.80 9.07
N VAL A 184 0.59 41.56 10.32
CA VAL A 184 -0.24 40.97 11.36
C VAL A 184 -1.26 42.04 11.75
N ARG A 185 -2.55 41.76 11.53
CA ARG A 185 -3.63 42.59 12.07
C ARG A 185 -3.72 42.37 13.57
N ASP A 186 -3.69 43.49 14.30
CA ASP A 186 -3.98 43.58 15.71
C ASP A 186 -5.36 42.99 16.04
N ALA A 187 -5.36 41.91 16.81
CA ALA A 187 -6.50 41.47 17.60
C ALA A 187 -6.24 41.86 19.06
N SER A 188 -6.34 43.16 19.33
CA SER A 188 -6.41 43.71 20.68
C SER A 188 -7.86 43.61 21.17
N GLN A 189 -8.00 43.29 22.46
CA GLN A 189 -9.21 43.36 23.31
C GLN A 189 -10.07 42.10 23.48
N ARG A 190 -9.59 41.24 24.40
CA ARG A 190 -10.33 40.56 25.50
C ARG A 190 -9.27 39.76 26.26
N GLY A 191 -8.76 40.14 27.44
CA GLY A 191 -9.45 40.66 28.60
C GLY A 191 -9.79 39.53 29.57
N VAL A 192 -8.81 38.74 30.06
CA VAL A 192 -8.94 37.91 31.28
C VAL A 192 -7.55 37.71 31.91
N ARG A 193 -7.55 37.74 33.23
CA ARG A 193 -6.45 37.78 34.18
C ARG A 193 -5.76 36.42 34.39
N ASP A 194 -4.65 36.51 35.11
CA ASP A 194 -4.05 35.52 36.02
C ASP A 194 -2.92 34.59 35.50
N ALA A 195 -1.70 35.06 35.79
CA ALA A 195 -0.59 34.36 36.44
C ALA A 195 -0.30 32.89 36.09
N SER A 196 0.84 32.66 35.42
CA SER A 196 1.78 31.61 35.84
C SER A 196 3.20 31.88 35.30
N PRO A 197 4.24 31.86 36.16
CA PRO A 197 5.62 32.10 35.76
C PRO A 197 6.40 30.79 35.63
N PHE A 198 6.38 30.13 34.47
CA PHE A 198 7.44 29.19 34.08
C PHE A 198 7.62 29.22 32.55
N ARG A 199 8.59 30.03 32.09
CA ARG A 199 9.15 29.95 30.74
C ARG A 199 10.61 29.54 30.84
N THR A 200 10.89 28.25 30.65
CA THR A 200 12.20 27.79 30.17
C THR A 200 12.12 27.70 28.65
N GLY A 201 12.97 28.49 27.98
CA GLY A 201 13.05 28.57 26.54
C GLY A 201 13.71 27.33 25.93
N VAL A 202 13.06 26.77 24.92
CA VAL A 202 13.69 25.87 23.96
C VAL A 202 13.46 26.46 22.56
N PRO A 203 14.52 26.75 21.78
CA PRO A 203 14.36 27.29 20.44
C PRO A 203 13.86 26.20 19.48
N VAL A 204 12.69 26.43 18.89
CA VAL A 204 12.14 25.61 17.79
C VAL A 204 12.95 25.89 16.53
N ARG A 205 13.72 24.89 16.07
CA ARG A 205 14.34 24.88 14.74
C ARG A 205 13.25 24.83 13.68
N ALA A 206 13.26 25.81 12.78
CA ALA A 206 12.45 25.84 11.57
C ALA A 206 12.82 24.67 10.65
N GLY A 207 11.98 23.64 10.64
CA GLY A 207 12.05 22.53 9.68
C GLY A 207 11.50 22.97 8.33
N ALA A 208 12.33 22.84 7.29
CA ALA A 208 11.97 23.02 5.90
C ALA A 208 10.81 22.09 5.52
N ARG A 209 9.73 22.65 4.96
CA ARG A 209 8.67 21.89 4.31
C ARG A 209 9.20 21.32 3.00
N VAL A 210 9.61 20.06 3.01
CA VAL A 210 9.81 19.28 1.79
C VAL A 210 8.44 19.00 1.18
N ARG A 211 8.31 19.22 -0.13
CA ARG A 211 7.10 18.98 -0.93
C ARG A 211 6.76 17.49 -0.92
N GLU A 212 5.76 17.12 -0.15
CA GLU A 212 5.23 15.76 0.04
C GLU A 212 4.14 15.43 -1.02
N ALA A 213 4.31 15.90 -2.26
CA ALA A 213 3.28 15.84 -3.29
C ALA A 213 3.41 14.67 -4.29
N ASP A 214 4.44 13.83 -4.21
CA ASP A 214 4.72 12.81 -5.24
C ASP A 214 4.78 11.35 -4.76
N GLN A 215 4.48 11.04 -3.49
CA GLN A 215 4.52 9.66 -2.96
C GLN A 215 3.17 8.95 -2.80
N ALA A 216 2.09 9.51 -3.35
CA ALA A 216 0.78 8.85 -3.41
C ALA A 216 0.60 8.09 -4.73
N ALA A 217 1.22 6.92 -4.88
CA ALA A 217 0.92 6.02 -6.03
C ALA A 217 1.16 4.52 -5.77
N ALA A 218 1.24 4.06 -4.52
CA ALA A 218 1.04 2.65 -4.19
C ALA A 218 -0.40 2.48 -3.68
N VAL A 219 -1.36 2.65 -4.58
CA VAL A 219 -2.76 2.30 -4.35
C VAL A 219 -2.84 0.77 -4.43
N ASP A 220 -3.41 0.12 -3.41
CA ASP A 220 -3.72 -1.31 -3.45
C ASP A 220 -4.38 -1.66 -4.79
N ASN A 221 -3.86 -2.68 -5.49
CA ASN A 221 -4.27 -3.12 -6.84
C ASN A 221 -5.72 -3.65 -6.93
N SER A 222 -6.58 -3.32 -5.97
CA SER A 222 -8.03 -3.52 -6.01
C SER A 222 -8.70 -2.47 -6.92
N ALA A 223 -8.08 -2.15 -8.06
CA ALA A 223 -8.68 -1.25 -9.04
C ALA A 223 -9.98 -1.89 -9.56
N ALA A 224 -11.01 -1.08 -9.80
CA ALA A 224 -12.21 -1.57 -10.48
C ALA A 224 -11.79 -2.21 -11.81
N PRO A 225 -12.39 -3.33 -12.23
CA PRO A 225 -11.92 -4.13 -13.36
C PRO A 225 -11.72 -3.32 -14.65
N GLY A 226 -12.52 -2.27 -14.87
CA GLY A 226 -12.37 -1.38 -16.02
C GLY A 226 -11.11 -0.50 -16.01
N ILE A 227 -10.61 -0.08 -14.84
CA ILE A 227 -9.37 0.72 -14.74
C ILE A 227 -8.16 -0.16 -15.01
N ALA A 228 -8.17 -1.39 -14.48
CA ALA A 228 -7.09 -2.34 -14.66
C ALA A 228 -6.87 -2.61 -16.16
N ALA A 229 -7.94 -2.91 -16.91
CA ALA A 229 -7.88 -3.14 -18.35
C ALA A 229 -7.39 -1.91 -19.15
N GLU A 230 -7.77 -0.69 -18.76
CA GLU A 230 -7.29 0.54 -19.42
C GLU A 230 -5.81 0.82 -19.10
N LEU A 231 -5.38 0.61 -17.84
CA LEU A 231 -3.99 0.76 -17.44
C LEU A 231 -3.09 -0.32 -18.04
N GLU A 232 -3.63 -1.51 -18.29
CA GLU A 232 -2.97 -2.60 -19.01
C GLU A 232 -2.80 -2.25 -20.49
N ARG A 233 -3.83 -1.70 -21.16
CA ARG A 233 -3.73 -1.16 -22.53
C ARG A 233 -2.70 -0.03 -22.67
N ILE A 234 -2.53 0.81 -21.64
CA ILE A 234 -1.50 1.86 -21.62
C ILE A 234 -0.10 1.28 -21.34
N GLY A 235 -0.02 0.08 -20.79
CA GLY A 235 1.24 -0.58 -20.40
C GLY A 235 1.84 -0.01 -19.11
N THR A 236 2.58 -0.86 -18.41
CA THR A 236 3.36 -0.50 -17.21
C THR A 236 4.72 0.11 -17.58
N VAL A 237 5.29 -0.31 -18.71
CA VAL A 237 6.56 0.16 -19.23
C VAL A 237 6.33 1.44 -20.04
N PRO A 238 7.03 2.55 -19.74
CA PRO A 238 6.90 3.76 -20.54
C PRO A 238 7.45 3.54 -21.96
N PRO A 239 6.81 4.11 -22.99
CA PRO A 239 7.30 4.05 -24.36
C PRO A 239 8.68 4.70 -24.47
N ARG A 240 9.51 4.13 -25.37
CA ARG A 240 10.84 4.62 -25.73
C ARG A 240 10.80 5.17 -27.16
N CYS A 241 11.72 6.07 -27.49
CA CYS A 241 11.87 6.49 -28.89
C CYS A 241 12.46 5.35 -29.73
N LEU A 242 12.36 5.47 -31.05
CA LEU A 242 12.83 4.44 -31.99
C LEU A 242 14.32 4.11 -31.79
N ASP A 243 15.15 5.10 -31.51
CA ASP A 243 16.59 4.92 -31.25
C ASP A 243 16.91 4.10 -29.99
N HIS A 244 15.92 3.88 -29.12
CA HIS A 244 16.06 3.12 -27.88
C HIS A 244 15.06 1.97 -27.77
N ALA A 245 14.44 1.56 -28.89
CA ALA A 245 13.45 0.48 -28.91
C ALA A 245 14.07 -0.87 -28.50
N ASP A 246 15.34 -1.09 -28.83
CA ASP A 246 16.03 -2.37 -28.62
C ASP A 246 16.68 -2.53 -27.24
N LEU A 247 16.76 -1.46 -26.46
CA LEU A 247 17.30 -1.54 -25.10
C LEU A 247 16.42 -2.43 -24.22
N ALA A 248 17.02 -3.23 -23.34
CA ALA A 248 16.26 -4.10 -22.45
C ALA A 248 15.31 -3.29 -21.54
N PRO A 249 14.12 -3.79 -21.17
CA PRO A 249 13.17 -3.07 -20.32
C PRO A 249 13.73 -2.65 -18.96
N SER A 250 14.68 -3.44 -18.43
CA SER A 250 15.40 -3.19 -17.17
C SER A 250 16.43 -2.06 -17.26
N GLU A 251 16.92 -1.75 -18.45
CA GLU A 251 17.91 -0.71 -18.66
C GLU A 251 17.24 0.65 -18.67
N ARG A 252 17.81 1.59 -17.89
CA ARG A 252 17.30 2.95 -17.83
C ARG A 252 17.65 3.63 -19.15
N PRO A 253 16.67 4.09 -19.94
CA PRO A 253 16.99 4.75 -21.20
C PRO A 253 17.80 6.02 -20.89
N PRO A 254 18.78 6.36 -21.74
CA PRO A 254 19.61 7.55 -21.56
C PRO A 254 18.73 8.81 -21.50
N SER A 255 19.30 9.93 -21.04
CA SER A 255 18.63 11.22 -20.90
C SER A 255 18.31 11.89 -22.25
N CYS A 256 17.87 11.11 -23.23
CA CYS A 256 17.39 11.61 -24.51
C CYS A 256 16.10 12.43 -24.28
N PRO A 257 15.99 13.63 -24.90
CA PRO A 257 14.83 14.50 -24.75
C PRO A 257 13.53 13.84 -25.25
N GLU A 258 13.60 13.00 -26.27
CA GLU A 258 12.43 12.32 -26.84
C GLU A 258 11.85 11.26 -25.88
N CYS A 259 12.70 10.38 -25.33
CA CYS A 259 12.32 9.45 -24.26
C CYS A 259 11.78 10.18 -23.02
N ALA A 260 12.26 11.39 -22.72
CA ALA A 260 11.71 12.20 -21.63
C ALA A 260 10.31 12.74 -21.95
N SER A 261 10.05 13.13 -23.19
CA SER A 261 8.72 13.58 -23.65
C SER A 261 7.71 12.42 -23.66
N LEU A 262 8.09 11.26 -24.21
CA LEU A 262 7.26 10.05 -24.22
C LEU A 262 6.89 9.58 -22.81
N ARG A 263 7.84 9.61 -21.87
CA ARG A 263 7.58 9.33 -20.44
C ARG A 263 6.60 10.32 -19.81
N ARG A 264 6.70 11.61 -20.15
CA ARG A 264 5.76 12.63 -19.66
C ARG A 264 4.35 12.40 -20.21
N GLU A 265 4.22 12.08 -21.49
CA GLU A 265 2.92 11.77 -22.11
C GLU A 265 2.30 10.50 -21.49
N HIS A 266 3.08 9.43 -21.32
CA HIS A 266 2.63 8.20 -20.67
C HIS A 266 2.17 8.43 -19.24
N LYS A 267 2.95 9.17 -18.44
CA LYS A 267 2.55 9.58 -17.09
C LYS A 267 1.26 10.42 -17.11
N ALA A 268 1.11 11.33 -18.08
CA ALA A 268 -0.07 12.17 -18.23
C ALA A 268 -1.32 11.32 -18.55
N ARG A 269 -1.23 10.39 -19.50
CA ARG A 269 -2.32 9.46 -19.86
C ARG A 269 -2.75 8.59 -18.67
N ARG A 270 -1.80 7.95 -17.98
CA ARG A 270 -2.11 7.18 -16.76
C ARG A 270 -2.78 8.03 -15.69
N SER A 271 -2.28 9.25 -15.48
CA SER A 271 -2.84 10.19 -14.50
C SER A 271 -4.24 10.67 -14.90
N GLU A 272 -4.55 10.75 -16.20
CA GLU A 272 -5.87 11.09 -16.71
C GLU A 272 -6.88 9.97 -16.48
N VAL A 273 -6.50 8.71 -16.72
CA VAL A 273 -7.34 7.53 -16.42
C VAL A 273 -7.69 7.49 -14.92
N ILE A 274 -6.68 7.62 -14.05
CA ILE A 274 -6.88 7.62 -12.59
C ILE A 274 -7.79 8.78 -12.15
N ARG A 275 -7.56 10.00 -12.66
CA ARG A 275 -8.41 11.17 -12.34
C ARG A 275 -9.82 11.03 -12.91
N GLY A 276 -9.95 10.46 -14.11
CA GLY A 276 -11.23 10.17 -14.75
C GLY A 276 -12.08 9.24 -13.90
N GLU A 277 -11.46 8.20 -13.35
CA GLU A 277 -12.12 7.31 -12.42
C GLU A 277 -12.50 8.00 -11.12
N ALA A 278 -11.58 8.73 -10.50
CA ALA A 278 -11.87 9.45 -9.27
C ALA A 278 -13.03 10.45 -9.46
N ARG A 279 -13.16 11.06 -10.64
CA ARG A 279 -14.32 11.89 -10.99
C ARG A 279 -15.61 11.09 -11.13
N ARG A 280 -15.56 9.89 -11.72
CA ARG A 280 -16.73 9.01 -11.83
C ARG A 280 -17.23 8.58 -10.46
N ARG A 281 -16.33 8.14 -9.57
CA ARG A 281 -16.66 7.78 -8.18
C ARG A 281 -17.33 8.94 -7.44
N ARG A 282 -16.75 10.14 -7.50
CA ARG A 282 -17.34 11.35 -6.87
C ARG A 282 -18.71 11.75 -7.42
N ARG A 283 -19.04 11.39 -8.67
CA ARG A 283 -20.35 11.69 -9.27
C ARG A 283 -21.42 10.69 -8.83
N CYS A 284 -21.04 9.50 -8.40
CA CYS A 284 -22.00 8.57 -7.82
C CYS A 284 -22.32 9.00 -6.39
N ARG A 285 -23.54 9.50 -6.18
CA ARG A 285 -24.04 9.85 -4.83
C ARG A 285 -24.30 8.64 -3.94
N GLY A 286 -24.39 7.45 -4.54
CA GLY A 286 -24.68 6.20 -3.84
C GLY A 286 -23.45 5.32 -3.62
N CYS A 287 -22.23 5.83 -3.80
CA CYS A 287 -21.01 5.06 -3.54
C CYS A 287 -20.00 5.83 -2.69
N ASP A 288 -19.21 5.09 -1.92
CA ASP A 288 -18.05 5.65 -1.22
C ASP A 288 -16.83 5.83 -2.14
N ASP A 289 -15.75 6.39 -1.61
CA ASP A 289 -14.49 6.61 -2.33
C ASP A 289 -13.84 5.31 -2.85
N LEU A 290 -14.23 4.16 -2.28
CA LEU A 290 -13.75 2.83 -2.63
C LEU A 290 -14.65 2.13 -3.68
N GLY A 291 -15.83 2.69 -3.99
CA GLY A 291 -16.79 2.18 -4.98
C GLY A 291 -17.84 1.22 -4.40
N TRP A 292 -18.00 1.18 -3.09
CA TRP A 292 -19.05 0.40 -2.42
C TRP A 292 -20.38 1.13 -2.50
N VAL A 293 -21.45 0.39 -2.83
CA VAL A 293 -22.81 0.96 -2.75
C VAL A 293 -23.10 1.29 -1.28
N LEU A 294 -23.48 2.54 -1.04
CA LEU A 294 -23.95 3.01 0.25
C LEU A 294 -25.41 2.62 0.40
N GLY A 295 -25.75 1.99 1.52
CA GLY A 295 -27.12 1.78 1.95
C GLY A 295 -27.84 3.11 2.23
N PRO A 296 -29.15 3.08 2.48
CA PRO A 296 -29.94 4.27 2.82
C PRO A 296 -29.46 4.97 4.10
N ASP A 297 -28.75 4.25 4.96
CA ASP A 297 -28.08 4.72 6.18
C ASP A 297 -26.72 5.40 5.92
N GLY A 298 -26.24 5.41 4.68
CA GLY A 298 -24.95 5.98 4.30
C GLY A 298 -23.75 5.11 4.66
N HIS A 299 -23.96 3.86 5.11
CA HIS A 299 -22.91 2.89 5.35
C HIS A 299 -22.73 1.97 4.14
N ALA A 300 -21.50 1.49 3.91
CA ALA A 300 -21.26 0.52 2.85
C ALA A 300 -22.08 -0.75 3.12
N LEU A 301 -22.86 -1.18 2.12
CA LEU A 301 -23.51 -2.48 2.16
C LEU A 301 -22.42 -3.55 2.33
N SER A 302 -22.57 -4.39 3.36
CA SER A 302 -21.57 -5.39 3.75
C SER A 302 -21.43 -6.54 2.74
N ASP A 303 -22.22 -6.54 1.66
CA ASP A 303 -22.16 -7.55 0.62
C ASP A 303 -21.07 -7.23 -0.43
N PRO A 304 -19.96 -7.99 -0.49
CA PRO A 304 -18.91 -7.84 -1.51
C PRO A 304 -19.41 -7.99 -2.96
N ALA A 305 -20.56 -8.62 -3.17
CA ALA A 305 -21.15 -8.83 -4.50
C ALA A 305 -21.85 -7.57 -5.05
N ILE A 306 -22.28 -6.64 -4.18
CA ILE A 306 -23.01 -5.43 -4.60
C ILE A 306 -22.03 -4.27 -4.76
N ARG A 307 -21.18 -4.37 -5.78
CA ARG A 307 -20.41 -3.21 -6.26
C ARG A 307 -21.24 -2.43 -7.25
N CYS A 308 -21.13 -1.11 -7.21
CA CYS A 308 -21.78 -0.32 -8.23
C CYS A 308 -21.11 -0.59 -9.58
N THR A 309 -21.85 -1.22 -10.48
CA THR A 309 -21.47 -1.36 -11.89
C THR A 309 -21.76 -0.03 -12.57
N HIS A 310 -20.93 0.98 -12.29
CA HIS A 310 -20.93 2.16 -13.16
C HIS A 310 -20.70 1.67 -14.59
N PRO A 311 -21.51 2.10 -15.57
CA PRO A 311 -21.24 1.77 -16.95
C PRO A 311 -19.82 2.26 -17.25
N THR A 312 -18.89 1.31 -17.39
CA THR A 312 -17.58 1.57 -17.96
C THR A 312 -17.87 2.20 -19.30
N VAL A 313 -17.44 3.45 -19.50
CA VAL A 313 -17.60 4.18 -20.76
C VAL A 313 -17.38 3.17 -21.87
N SER A 314 -18.45 2.83 -22.60
CA SER A 314 -18.36 1.99 -23.78
C SER A 314 -17.21 2.58 -24.57
N THR A 315 -16.13 1.81 -24.73
CA THR A 315 -15.01 2.19 -25.59
C THR A 315 -15.62 2.83 -26.82
N PRO A 316 -15.28 4.10 -27.14
CA PRO A 316 -15.88 4.76 -28.29
C PRO A 316 -15.70 3.79 -29.45
N SER A 317 -16.82 3.26 -29.95
CA SER A 317 -16.80 2.37 -31.10
C SER A 317 -16.06 3.15 -32.17
N THR A 318 -14.86 2.67 -32.50
CA THR A 318 -14.05 3.23 -33.55
C THR A 318 -14.82 2.96 -34.83
N SER A 319 -15.80 3.81 -35.13
CA SER A 319 -16.40 3.87 -36.45
C SER A 319 -15.22 4.06 -37.40
N PRO A 320 -15.01 3.17 -38.38
CA PRO A 320 -13.92 3.32 -39.32
C PRO A 320 -14.09 4.68 -39.98
N THR A 321 -13.11 5.56 -39.77
CA THR A 321 -12.98 6.81 -40.51
C THR A 321 -12.95 6.44 -41.98
N SER A 322 -14.07 6.66 -42.67
CA SER A 322 -14.16 6.58 -44.12
C SER A 322 -13.18 7.59 -44.68
N THR A 323 -12.01 7.10 -45.12
CA THR A 323 -11.10 7.85 -45.95
C THR A 323 -11.83 8.14 -47.26
N ASN A 324 -12.38 9.35 -47.39
CA ASN A 324 -12.74 9.90 -48.68
C ASN A 324 -11.44 10.09 -49.47
N THR A 325 -11.09 9.06 -50.24
CA THR A 325 -10.13 9.15 -51.34
C THR A 325 -10.76 10.06 -52.39
N THR A 326 -10.41 11.34 -52.38
CA THR A 326 -10.73 12.25 -53.46
C THR A 326 -9.91 11.85 -54.69
N GLU A 327 -10.54 11.05 -55.54
CA GLU A 327 -10.05 10.63 -56.84
C GLU A 327 -9.86 11.87 -57.73
N ARG A 328 -8.60 12.25 -57.92
CA ARG A 328 -8.17 13.37 -58.76
C ARG A 328 -8.24 12.90 -60.22
N GLN A 329 -9.41 12.99 -60.84
CA GLN A 329 -9.57 12.76 -62.28
C GLN A 329 -8.74 13.81 -63.06
N GLY A 330 -7.89 13.29 -63.95
CA GLY A 330 -7.03 14.07 -64.82
C GLY A 330 -7.83 14.80 -65.90
N ALA A 331 -7.43 16.04 -66.17
CA ALA A 331 -7.77 16.74 -67.40
C ALA A 331 -6.56 16.70 -68.33
N HIS A 332 -6.61 15.80 -69.31
CA HIS A 332 -5.84 15.91 -70.54
C HIS A 332 -6.46 16.99 -71.42
N ARG A 333 -5.66 17.96 -71.84
CA ARG A 333 -5.79 18.71 -73.09
C ARG A 333 -4.41 18.83 -73.71
#